data_AF-A0A7S2MD97-F1
#
_entry.id   AF-A0A7S2MD97-F1
#
_cell.length_a   1.000
_cell.length_b   1.000
_cell.length_c   1.000
_cell.angle_alpha   90.00
_cell.angle_beta   90.00
_cell.angle_gamma   90.00
#
_symmetry.space_group_name_H-M   'P 1'
#
loop_
_entity.id
_entity.type
_entity.pdbx_description
1 polymer ?
#
loop_
_entity_poly.entity_id
_entity_poly.type
_entity_poly.pdbx_seq_one_letter_code
_entity_poly.pdbx_strand_id
1 'polypeptide(L)'
;MGASVGLCGGCCLGCGLGYAGRRLRPKLNQKMLVCEVFLGTPWTVRSATRVQPEVHFQRGWLMKALGAEDYNSVYVPGGLFSTVNVPEYVVYEPCQAVPKYVIEFTCEGSDEEF
;
A
#
# COMPACT_ATOMS: atom_id res chain seq x y z
N MET A 1 13.64 -7.03 -12.31
CA MET A 1 12.93 -7.63 -11.17
C MET A 1 12.90 -6.60 -10.07
N GLY A 2 11.81 -5.84 -9.95
CA GLY A 2 11.65 -4.80 -8.93
C GLY A 2 10.76 -5.32 -7.81
N ALA A 3 11.24 -5.27 -6.57
CA ALA A 3 10.45 -5.59 -5.39
C ALA A 3 9.70 -4.33 -4.94
N SER A 4 8.36 -4.36 -4.99
CA SER A 4 7.51 -3.34 -4.38
C SER A 4 7.13 -3.76 -2.96
N VAL A 5 7.57 -3.01 -1.95
CA VAL A 5 7.18 -3.23 -0.55
C VAL A 5 5.79 -2.66 -0.33
N GLY A 6 4.78 -3.52 -0.22
CA GLY A 6 3.43 -3.11 0.16
C GLY A 6 3.37 -2.80 1.65
N LEU A 7 3.34 -1.52 2.02
CA LEU A 7 3.13 -1.07 3.39
C LEU A 7 1.65 -1.21 3.74
N CYS A 8 1.26 -2.31 4.37
CA CYS A 8 -0.07 -2.42 4.97
C CYS A 8 -0.06 -1.66 6.31
N GLY A 9 -0.12 -0.33 6.23
CA GLY A 9 -0.25 0.56 7.38
C GLY A 9 -1.65 0.51 7.94
N GLY A 10 -1.88 -0.33 8.95
CA GLY A 10 -3.06 -0.24 9.81
C GLY A 10 -3.05 1.12 10.54
N CYS A 11 -3.81 2.07 10.02
CA CYS A 11 -4.00 3.40 10.61
C CYS A 11 -4.50 3.31 12.05
N CYS A 12 -3.66 3.74 12.99
CA CYS A 12 -4.08 4.31 14.27
C CYS A 12 -4.82 5.64 14.01
N LEU A 13 -6.09 5.56 13.62
CA LEU A 13 -7.00 6.72 13.55
C LEU A 13 -7.38 7.14 14.97
N GLY A 14 -6.61 8.06 15.55
CA GLY A 14 -6.88 8.59 16.89
C GLY A 14 -5.83 9.58 17.39
N CYS A 15 -5.53 10.63 16.62
CA CYS A 15 -4.76 11.78 17.11
C CYS A 15 -5.46 13.09 16.67
N GLY A 16 -6.57 13.39 17.34
CA GLY A 16 -7.20 14.70 17.30
C GLY A 16 -7.66 15.05 18.72
N LEU A 17 -7.15 16.17 19.23
CA LEU A 17 -7.55 16.90 20.45
C LEU A 17 -6.93 16.44 21.78
N GLY A 18 -5.75 17.01 22.04
CA GLY A 18 -5.34 17.68 23.28
C GLY A 18 -5.60 17.03 24.63
N TYR A 19 -4.55 16.53 25.28
CA TYR A 19 -4.42 16.54 26.74
C TYR A 19 -2.96 16.70 27.15
N ALA A 20 -2.71 17.73 27.97
CA ALA A 20 -1.49 17.91 28.74
C ALA A 20 -1.32 16.71 29.69
N GLY A 21 -0.26 15.94 29.48
CA GLY A 21 0.03 14.72 30.23
C GLY A 21 0.69 13.69 29.33
N ARG A 22 2.01 13.83 29.11
CA ARG A 22 2.82 12.82 28.41
C ARG A 22 2.85 11.54 29.24
N ARG A 23 1.83 10.68 29.07
CA ARG A 23 1.95 9.25 29.39
C ARG A 23 2.99 8.69 28.42
N LEU A 24 4.11 8.24 28.97
CA LEU A 24 5.04 7.35 28.28
C LEU A 24 4.21 6.21 27.67
N ARG A 25 4.00 6.25 26.35
CA ARG A 25 3.36 5.13 25.67
C ARG A 25 4.33 3.95 25.84
N PRO A 26 3.90 2.81 26.39
CA PRO A 26 4.77 1.64 26.44
C PRO A 26 5.27 1.35 25.03
N LYS A 27 6.57 1.00 24.91
CA LYS A 27 7.17 0.56 23.64
C LYS A 27 6.33 -0.60 23.11
N LEU A 28 5.44 -0.32 22.17
CA LEU A 28 4.62 -1.32 21.54
C LEU A 28 5.51 -2.05 20.55
N ASN A 29 5.72 -3.35 20.79
CA ASN A 29 6.31 -4.24 19.79
C ASN A 29 5.35 -4.30 18.60
N GLN A 30 5.77 -3.75 17.47
CA GLN A 30 5.02 -3.77 16.22
C GLN A 30 5.54 -4.90 15.34
N LYS A 31 4.66 -5.42 14.49
CA LYS A 31 5.02 -6.43 13.48
C LYS A 31 4.63 -5.93 12.10
N MET A 32 5.50 -6.14 11.11
CA MET A 32 5.25 -5.83 9.70
C MET A 32 5.56 -7.06 8.86
N LEU A 33 4.75 -7.29 7.82
CA LEU A 33 5.02 -8.31 6.82
C LEU A 33 5.83 -7.72 5.68
N VAL A 34 6.84 -8.46 5.24
CA VAL A 34 7.50 -8.21 3.95
C VAL A 34 7.07 -9.31 3.00
N CYS A 35 6.35 -8.91 1.97
CA CYS A 35 5.80 -9.81 0.97
C CYS A 35 6.56 -9.69 -0.35
N GLU A 36 6.75 -10.82 -1.03
CA GLU A 36 7.01 -10.84 -2.46
C GLU A 36 5.65 -10.73 -3.17
N VAL A 37 5.48 -9.70 -4.00
CA VAL A 37 4.20 -9.38 -4.64
C VAL A 37 4.33 -9.44 -6.17
N PHE A 38 3.49 -10.26 -6.80
CA PHE A 38 3.41 -10.43 -8.24
C PHE A 38 2.43 -9.42 -8.85
N LEU A 39 2.95 -8.29 -9.32
CA LEU A 39 2.13 -7.19 -9.84
C LEU A 39 1.57 -7.42 -11.25
N GLY A 40 2.22 -8.25 -12.07
CA GLY A 40 1.85 -8.44 -13.48
C GLY A 40 1.83 -7.11 -14.24
N THR A 41 0.74 -6.84 -14.94
CA THR A 41 0.51 -5.58 -15.65
C THR A 41 -0.29 -4.59 -14.77
N PRO A 42 0.32 -3.53 -14.23
CA PRO A 42 -0.37 -2.60 -13.34
C PRO A 42 -1.22 -1.58 -14.11
N TRP A 43 -2.39 -1.26 -13.58
CA TRP A 43 -3.20 -0.11 -13.99
C TRP A 43 -2.86 1.11 -13.13
N THR A 44 -2.36 2.17 -13.75
CA THR A 44 -2.01 3.40 -13.02
C THR A 44 -3.23 4.28 -12.81
N VAL A 45 -3.55 4.58 -11.55
CA VAL A 45 -4.70 5.41 -11.17
C VAL A 45 -4.28 6.46 -10.14
N ARG A 46 -5.06 7.52 -9.97
CA ARG A 46 -4.80 8.53 -8.92
C ARG A 46 -5.26 8.08 -7.52
N SER A 47 -6.22 7.16 -7.44
CA SER A 47 -6.73 6.60 -6.18
C SER A 47 -7.31 5.21 -6.42
N ALA A 48 -7.07 4.27 -5.51
CA ALA A 48 -7.60 2.91 -5.58
C ALA A 48 -9.00 2.73 -4.96
N THR A 49 -9.57 3.78 -4.33
CA THR A 49 -10.80 3.70 -3.51
C THR A 49 -12.06 3.23 -4.24
N ARG A 50 -12.14 3.38 -5.57
CA ARG A 50 -13.34 3.04 -6.37
C ARG A 50 -13.07 1.97 -7.43
N VAL A 51 -11.94 1.29 -7.37
CA VAL A 51 -11.57 0.32 -8.39
C VAL A 51 -12.29 -1.01 -8.14
N GLN A 52 -13.15 -1.40 -9.08
CA GLN A 52 -13.78 -2.73 -9.15
C GLN A 52 -12.98 -3.61 -10.12
N PRO A 53 -12.32 -4.67 -9.64
CA PRO A 53 -11.44 -5.49 -10.48
C PRO A 53 -12.19 -6.17 -11.63
N GLU A 54 -13.45 -6.56 -11.43
CA GLU A 54 -14.25 -7.30 -12.42
C GLU A 54 -14.53 -6.49 -13.70
N VAL A 55 -14.65 -5.17 -13.55
CA VAL A 55 -15.00 -4.27 -14.66
C VAL A 55 -13.76 -3.54 -15.19
N HIS A 56 -12.89 -3.06 -14.31
CA HIS A 56 -11.82 -2.16 -14.70
C HIS A 56 -10.54 -2.85 -15.19
N PHE A 57 -10.38 -4.15 -14.92
CA PHE A 57 -9.14 -4.84 -15.30
C PHE A 57 -9.16 -5.31 -16.76
N GLN A 58 -10.33 -5.30 -17.39
CA GLN A 58 -10.47 -5.69 -18.78
C GLN A 58 -10.00 -4.58 -19.71
N ARG A 59 -9.04 -4.90 -20.58
CA ARG A 59 -8.67 -4.04 -21.70
C ARG A 59 -9.65 -4.16 -22.85
N GLY A 60 -9.84 -3.06 -23.57
CA GLY A 60 -10.64 -3.04 -24.78
C GLY A 60 -10.14 -4.05 -25.81
N TRP A 61 -11.06 -4.67 -26.56
CA TRP A 61 -10.77 -5.75 -27.50
C TRP A 61 -9.67 -5.41 -28.52
N LEU A 62 -9.60 -4.15 -28.97
CA LEU A 62 -8.58 -3.69 -29.91
C LEU A 62 -7.17 -3.82 -29.32
N MET A 63 -6.99 -3.48 -28.04
CA MET A 63 -5.70 -3.62 -27.37
C MET A 63 -5.34 -5.10 -27.19
N LYS A 64 -6.33 -5.95 -26.88
CA LYS A 64 -6.14 -7.41 -26.81
C LYS A 64 -5.72 -7.99 -28.16
N ALA A 65 -6.29 -7.51 -29.27
CA ALA A 65 -5.91 -7.93 -30.61
C ALA A 65 -4.45 -7.55 -30.97
N LEU A 66 -3.90 -6.51 -30.33
CA LEU A 66 -2.50 -6.13 -30.43
C LEU A 66 -1.59 -6.90 -29.44
N GLY A 67 -2.11 -7.93 -28.76
CA GLY A 67 -1.36 -8.75 -27.80
C GLY A 67 -1.25 -8.14 -26.41
N ALA A 68 -2.03 -7.11 -26.08
CA ALA A 68 -2.00 -6.50 -24.77
C ALA A 68 -2.79 -7.35 -23.74
N GLU A 69 -2.15 -7.67 -22.62
CA GLU A 69 -2.79 -8.41 -21.52
C GLU A 69 -3.69 -7.53 -20.65
N ASP A 70 -4.65 -8.14 -19.96
CA ASP A 70 -5.46 -7.48 -18.95
C ASP A 70 -4.63 -7.02 -17.75
N TYR A 71 -5.17 -6.09 -16.96
CA TYR A 71 -4.48 -5.63 -15.76
C TYR A 71 -4.57 -6.66 -14.63
N ASN A 72 -3.54 -6.73 -13.79
CA ASN A 72 -3.49 -7.66 -12.64
C ASN A 72 -3.33 -6.94 -11.30
N SER A 73 -3.01 -5.65 -11.32
CA SER A 73 -2.81 -4.87 -10.11
C SER A 73 -3.12 -3.40 -10.39
N VAL A 74 -3.22 -2.63 -9.32
CA VAL A 74 -3.37 -1.17 -9.37
C VAL A 74 -2.10 -0.55 -8.80
N TYR A 75 -1.61 0.46 -9.49
CA TYR A 75 -0.51 1.32 -9.04
C TYR A 75 -1.03 2.73 -8.80
N VAL A 76 -0.82 3.24 -7.58
CA VAL A 76 -1.13 4.62 -7.22
C VAL A 76 0.20 5.35 -7.01
N PRO A 77 0.57 6.31 -7.87
CA PRO A 77 1.81 7.05 -7.70
C PRO A 77 1.73 7.90 -6.44
N GLY A 78 2.81 8.04 -5.69
CA GLY A 78 2.88 8.97 -4.56
C GLY A 78 3.34 10.37 -4.97
N GLY A 79 3.34 11.32 -4.01
CA GLY A 79 4.01 12.61 -4.14
C GLY A 79 3.09 13.84 -4.11
N LEU A 80 3.68 15.01 -4.37
CA LEU A 80 3.05 16.33 -4.14
C LEU A 80 1.71 16.55 -4.89
N PHE A 81 1.53 15.89 -6.03
CA PHE A 81 0.33 15.99 -6.86
C PHE A 81 -0.54 14.73 -6.82
N SER A 82 -0.30 13.84 -5.86
CA SER A 82 -1.06 12.61 -5.68
C SER A 82 -2.02 12.67 -4.50
N THR A 83 -2.97 11.74 -4.49
CA THR A 83 -3.87 11.49 -3.35
C THR A 83 -3.15 10.78 -2.20
N VAL A 84 -1.99 10.18 -2.45
CA VAL A 84 -1.19 9.44 -1.45
C VAL A 84 0.24 9.99 -1.36
N ASN A 85 0.80 10.05 -0.15
CA ASN A 85 2.15 10.56 0.08
C ASN A 85 3.23 9.60 -0.41
N VAL A 86 2.99 8.29 -0.26
CA VAL A 86 3.88 7.21 -0.66
C VAL A 86 3.17 6.39 -1.75
N PRO A 87 3.87 5.87 -2.77
CA PRO A 87 3.22 5.04 -3.76
C PRO A 87 2.58 3.79 -3.15
N GLU A 88 1.40 3.44 -3.63
CA GLU A 88 0.64 2.28 -3.17
C GLU A 88 0.43 1.28 -4.31
N TYR A 89 0.44 0.00 -3.96
CA TYR A 89 0.16 -1.10 -4.87
C TYR A 89 -0.99 -1.93 -4.30
N VAL A 90 -1.97 -2.25 -5.14
CA VAL A 90 -3.11 -3.08 -4.74
C VAL A 90 -3.18 -4.30 -5.66
N VAL A 91 -3.21 -5.48 -5.04
CA VAL A 91 -3.48 -6.77 -5.69
C VAL A 91 -4.81 -7.31 -5.18
N TYR A 92 -5.53 -8.04 -6.03
CA TYR A 92 -6.88 -8.50 -5.72
C TYR A 92 -6.95 -10.01 -5.51
N GLU A 93 -5.99 -10.76 -6.05
CA GLU A 93 -5.89 -12.20 -5.83
C GLU A 93 -4.92 -12.51 -4.67
N PRO A 94 -5.34 -13.27 -3.64
CA PRO A 94 -4.47 -13.60 -2.49
C PRO A 94 -3.18 -14.31 -2.90
N CYS A 95 -3.20 -15.09 -3.98
CA CYS A 95 -2.02 -15.80 -4.48
C CYS A 95 -0.94 -14.87 -5.06
N GLN A 96 -1.24 -13.60 -5.31
CA GLN A 96 -0.25 -12.62 -5.79
C GLN A 96 0.71 -12.13 -4.70
N ALA A 97 0.40 -12.33 -3.41
CA ALA A 97 1.24 -11.86 -2.32
C ALA A 97 1.73 -13.03 -1.45
N VAL A 98 3.02 -13.34 -1.53
CA VAL A 98 3.66 -14.38 -0.73
C VAL A 98 4.41 -13.73 0.43
N PRO A 99 3.98 -13.90 1.69
CA PRO A 99 4.71 -13.38 2.84
C PRO A 99 6.06 -14.11 2.95
N LYS A 100 7.16 -13.35 2.95
CA LYS A 100 8.52 -13.89 3.08
C LYS A 100 9.07 -13.73 4.49
N TYR A 101 8.80 -12.59 5.11
CA TYR A 101 9.35 -12.25 6.42
C TYR A 101 8.30 -11.58 7.30
N VAL A 102 8.41 -11.82 8.61
CA VAL A 102 7.74 -11.07 9.66
C VAL A 102 8.83 -10.29 10.39
N ILE A 103 8.76 -8.96 10.34
CA ILE A 103 9.70 -8.08 11.01
C ILE A 103 9.04 -7.59 12.30
N GLU A 104 9.69 -7.83 13.42
CA GLU A 104 9.32 -7.23 14.70
C GLU A 104 10.19 -5.99 14.95
N PHE A 105 9.58 -4.87 15.29
CA PHE A 105 10.29 -3.61 15.52
C PHE A 105 9.61 -2.78 16.61
N THR A 106 10.38 -1.88 17.21
CA THR A 106 9.89 -0.90 18.18
C THR A 106 10.07 0.50 17.61
N CYS A 107 9.03 1.33 17.66
CA CYS A 107 9.17 2.73 17.31
C CYS A 107 9.78 3.48 18.50
N GLU A 108 10.88 4.18 18.26
CA GLU A 108 11.38 5.19 19.20
C GLU A 108 10.61 6.48 18.93
N GLY A 109 9.93 7.00 19.96
CA GLY A 109 9.31 8.31 19.85
C GLY A 109 10.42 9.35 19.73
N SER A 110 10.47 10.09 18.64
CA SER A 110 11.30 11.29 18.56
C SER A 110 10.66 12.33 19.48
N ASP A 111 11.16 12.46 20.71
CA ASP A 111 10.78 13.52 21.66
C ASP A 111 11.29 14.91 21.22
N GLU A 112 11.56 15.13 19.93
CA GLU A 112 11.99 16.42 19.41
C GLU A 112 10.79 17.38 19.33
N GLU A 113 10.51 18.01 20.47
CA GLU A 113 9.78 19.28 20.55
C GLU A 113 10.53 20.34 19.73
N PHE A 114 9.92 20.77 18.62
CA PHE A 114 10.25 22.02 17.93
C PHE A 114 9.48 23.18 18.54
#